data_AF-A0A5B8VC01-F1
#
_entry.id   AF-A0A5B8VC01-F1
#
_cell.length_a   1.000
_cell.length_b   1.000
_cell.length_c   1.000
_cell.angle_alpha   90.00
_cell.angle_beta   90.00
_cell.angle_gamma   90.00
#
_symmetry.space_group_name_H-M   'P 1'
#
loop_
_entity.id
_entity.type
_entity.pdbx_description
1 polymer ?
#
loop_
_entity_poly.entity_id
_entity_poly.type
_entity_poly.pdbx_seq_one_letter_code
_entity_poly.pdbx_strand_id
1 'polypeptide(L)'
;MKNLSSYSNVKNISTIGNTQTGHHYWVGRVGKEKDFFAGQTFRANKTGDLKSISIFPEIIISEGEATLSVFEFDTAKREWKEKVAETIVVIKKSMEKQWLSFELKDVKLDSNKQYAFKVTCAKEAMMAIAESHWKEKNLYKEGAQWTGSSENPKGLFHQNFDLSFIAAIENN
;
A
#
# COMPACT_ATOMS: atom_id res chain seq x y z
N MET A 1 11.55 8.34 -14.57
CA MET A 1 11.91 7.12 -13.83
C MET A 1 12.93 7.45 -12.73
N LYS A 2 12.46 7.72 -11.52
CA LYS A 2 13.18 7.77 -10.22
C LYS A 2 12.12 7.29 -9.21
N ASN A 3 12.27 6.34 -8.28
CA ASN A 3 13.39 5.69 -7.62
C ASN A 3 13.09 4.17 -7.48
N LEU A 4 13.65 3.34 -8.36
CA LEU A 4 13.95 1.94 -8.00
C LEU A 4 15.42 1.80 -7.55
N SER A 5 16.23 2.86 -7.72
CA SER A 5 17.67 2.85 -7.48
C SER A 5 18.10 3.17 -6.05
N SER A 6 17.17 3.50 -5.14
CA SER A 6 17.54 3.76 -3.74
C SER A 6 17.95 2.47 -3.01
N TYR A 7 17.51 1.31 -3.48
CA TYR A 7 17.78 0.01 -2.84
C TYR A 7 18.72 -0.90 -3.63
N SER A 8 19.07 -0.56 -4.87
CA SER A 8 19.91 -1.41 -5.74
C SER A 8 21.35 -1.60 -5.25
N ASN A 9 21.79 -0.82 -4.24
CA ASN A 9 23.15 -0.87 -3.68
C ASN A 9 23.21 -1.32 -2.20
N VAL A 10 22.08 -1.63 -1.55
CA VAL A 10 22.07 -2.11 -0.16
C VAL A 10 21.96 -3.63 -0.16
N LYS A 11 23.08 -4.32 0.13
CA LYS A 11 23.21 -5.79 0.06
C LYS A 11 22.19 -6.59 0.90
N ASN A 12 21.41 -5.92 1.77
CA ASN A 12 20.50 -6.58 2.71
C ASN A 12 19.02 -6.24 2.52
N ILE A 13 18.62 -5.52 1.47
CA ILE A 13 17.20 -5.19 1.26
C ILE A 13 16.57 -6.12 0.23
N SER A 14 15.47 -6.77 0.61
CA SER A 14 14.60 -7.50 -0.29
C SER A 14 13.32 -6.71 -0.55
N THR A 15 12.72 -6.90 -1.72
CA THR A 15 11.46 -6.24 -2.06
C THR A 15 10.38 -7.25 -2.41
N ILE A 16 9.13 -6.89 -2.12
CA ILE A 16 7.92 -7.63 -2.51
C ILE A 16 6.90 -6.67 -3.13
N GLY A 17 5.98 -7.21 -3.92
CA GLY A 17 4.87 -6.47 -4.53
C GLY A 17 4.88 -6.56 -6.05
N ASN A 18 4.27 -5.58 -6.70
CA ASN A 18 4.16 -5.49 -8.16
C ASN A 18 4.29 -4.02 -8.60
N THR A 19 5.04 -3.81 -9.67
CA THR A 19 5.31 -2.48 -10.23
C THR A 19 4.52 -2.18 -11.50
N GLN A 20 3.77 -3.15 -12.04
CA GLN A 20 2.90 -2.89 -13.18
C GLN A 20 1.73 -2.00 -12.77
N THR A 21 1.44 -1.00 -13.60
CA THR A 21 0.35 -0.03 -13.44
C THR A 21 -0.60 -0.13 -14.64
N GLY A 22 -1.89 0.14 -14.44
CA GLY A 22 -2.87 0.13 -15.52
C GLY A 22 -4.19 0.80 -15.17
N HIS A 23 -4.85 0.32 -14.11
CA HIS A 23 -6.04 0.98 -13.54
C HIS A 23 -5.66 1.79 -12.31
N HIS A 24 -6.64 2.39 -11.64
CA HIS A 24 -6.44 3.02 -10.36
C HIS A 24 -7.67 2.96 -9.48
N TYR A 25 -7.41 3.07 -8.18
CA TYR A 25 -8.42 3.22 -7.15
C TYR A 25 -8.34 4.60 -6.48
N TRP A 26 -9.48 5.21 -6.19
CA TRP A 26 -9.55 6.49 -5.51
C TRP A 26 -9.42 6.33 -3.99
N VAL A 27 -8.53 7.10 -3.39
CA VAL A 27 -8.31 7.17 -1.94
C VAL A 27 -8.47 8.61 -1.49
N GLY A 28 -9.22 8.80 -0.41
CA GLY A 28 -9.52 10.10 0.18
C GLY A 28 -10.99 10.49 0.06
N ARG A 29 -11.24 11.77 0.30
CA ARG A 29 -12.60 12.30 0.47
C ARG A 29 -13.21 12.76 -0.85
N VAL A 30 -14.43 12.30 -1.11
CA VAL A 30 -15.27 12.76 -2.22
C VAL A 30 -16.47 13.50 -1.64
N GLY A 31 -16.55 14.81 -1.89
CA GLY A 31 -17.58 15.66 -1.32
C GLY A 31 -17.45 15.79 0.20
N LYS A 32 -18.55 16.02 0.92
CA LYS A 32 -18.50 16.32 2.36
C LYS A 32 -18.53 15.10 3.29
N GLU A 33 -18.86 13.90 2.78
CA GLU A 33 -19.29 12.79 3.65
C GLU A 33 -18.67 11.43 3.33
N LYS A 34 -18.05 11.28 2.16
CA LYS A 34 -17.62 9.96 1.69
C LYS A 34 -16.10 9.87 1.60
N ASP A 35 -15.53 9.04 2.46
CA ASP A 35 -14.11 8.71 2.41
C ASP A 35 -13.94 7.34 1.76
N PHE A 36 -12.96 7.22 0.85
CA PHE A 36 -12.56 5.96 0.24
C PHE A 36 -11.17 5.54 0.69
N PHE A 37 -10.99 4.25 0.91
CA PHE A 37 -9.76 3.64 1.40
C PHE A 37 -9.34 2.52 0.47
N ALA A 38 -8.03 2.30 0.39
CA ALA A 38 -7.47 1.17 -0.33
C ALA A 38 -6.34 0.53 0.46
N GLY A 39 -6.02 -0.70 0.13
CA GLY A 39 -5.01 -1.49 0.81
C GLY A 39 -4.70 -2.75 0.05
N GLN A 40 -3.75 -3.52 0.58
CA GLN A 40 -3.33 -4.77 -0.01
C GLN A 40 -2.79 -5.66 1.10
N THR A 41 -3.12 -6.95 1.04
CA THR A 41 -2.46 -7.96 1.88
C THR A 41 -1.17 -8.43 1.22
N PHE A 42 -0.16 -8.75 2.03
CA PHE A 42 1.12 -9.25 1.54
C PHE A 42 1.75 -10.24 2.50
N ARG A 43 2.46 -11.22 1.92
CA ARG A 43 3.26 -12.18 2.68
C ARG A 43 4.69 -11.68 2.78
N ALA A 44 5.21 -11.61 3.99
CA ALA A 44 6.64 -11.39 4.18
C ALA A 44 7.41 -12.61 3.63
N ASN A 45 8.34 -12.37 2.70
CA ASN A 45 9.16 -13.44 2.10
C ASN A 45 10.35 -13.82 2.99
N LYS A 46 10.67 -13.02 4.01
CA LYS A 46 11.76 -13.20 4.96
C LYS A 46 11.43 -12.54 6.29
N THR A 47 12.15 -12.95 7.34
CA THR A 47 12.16 -12.22 8.60
C THR A 47 13.07 -11.00 8.47
N GLY A 48 12.62 -9.84 8.93
CA GLY A 48 13.38 -8.61 8.80
C GLY A 48 12.58 -7.38 9.20
N ASP A 49 13.17 -6.21 8.99
CA ASP A 49 12.53 -4.92 9.26
C ASP A 49 11.88 -4.36 8.01
N LEU A 50 10.57 -4.13 8.03
CA LEU A 50 9.86 -3.41 6.99
C LEU A 50 10.25 -1.92 7.06
N LYS A 51 11.08 -1.48 6.12
CA LYS A 51 11.57 -0.09 6.06
C LYS A 51 10.60 0.83 5.37
N SER A 52 9.91 0.36 4.33
CA SER A 52 8.94 1.19 3.63
C SER A 52 7.91 0.38 2.87
N ILE A 53 6.76 1.02 2.64
CA ILE A 53 5.82 0.62 1.60
C ILE A 53 5.69 1.80 0.64
N SER A 54 6.01 1.56 -0.63
CA SER A 54 5.81 2.53 -1.70
C SER A 54 4.57 2.20 -2.51
N ILE A 55 3.78 3.22 -2.85
CA ILE A 55 2.64 3.12 -3.77
C ILE A 55 2.83 4.08 -4.94
N PHE A 56 2.07 3.89 -6.01
CA PHE A 56 2.16 4.75 -7.19
C PHE A 56 0.92 5.63 -7.34
N PRO A 57 0.92 6.89 -6.83
CA PRO A 57 -0.15 7.85 -7.09
C PRO A 57 -0.17 8.24 -8.58
N GLU A 58 -1.20 7.81 -9.30
CA GLU A 58 -1.36 8.13 -10.72
C GLU A 58 -1.89 9.56 -10.91
N ILE A 59 -2.80 9.98 -10.02
CA ILE A 59 -3.43 11.30 -10.02
C ILE A 59 -3.54 11.78 -8.57
N ILE A 60 -3.26 13.05 -8.31
CA ILE A 60 -3.48 13.75 -7.03
C ILE A 60 -4.40 14.92 -7.34
N ILE A 61 -5.65 14.82 -6.90
CA ILE A 61 -6.67 15.86 -7.13
C ILE A 61 -6.49 16.99 -6.13
N SER A 62 -6.19 16.63 -4.88
CA SER A 62 -6.07 17.56 -3.77
C SER A 62 -4.93 17.12 -2.86
N GLU A 63 -4.05 18.06 -2.55
CA GLU A 63 -2.87 17.86 -1.71
C GLU A 63 -3.27 17.76 -0.23
N GLY A 64 -2.41 17.13 0.57
CA GLY A 64 -2.61 17.04 2.02
C GLY A 64 -2.00 15.77 2.58
N GLU A 65 -2.50 15.30 3.71
CA GLU A 65 -1.91 14.15 4.41
C GLU A 65 -2.52 12.83 3.92
N ALA A 66 -1.66 11.90 3.54
CA ALA A 66 -1.98 10.49 3.38
C ALA A 66 -1.35 9.69 4.52
N THR A 67 -2.12 8.79 5.11
CA THR A 67 -1.66 7.89 6.17
C THR A 67 -1.62 6.46 5.63
N LEU A 68 -0.50 5.78 5.85
CA LEU A 68 -0.37 4.35 5.63
C LEU A 68 -0.24 3.64 6.98
N SER A 69 -1.16 2.71 7.24
CA SER A 69 -1.17 1.88 8.45
C SER A 69 -0.89 0.43 8.05
N VAL A 70 -0.08 -0.29 8.82
CA VAL A 70 0.26 -1.70 8.60
C VAL A 70 -0.31 -2.54 9.74
N PHE A 71 -0.84 -3.71 9.41
CA PHE A 71 -1.48 -4.63 10.33
C PHE A 71 -0.99 -6.05 10.10
N GLU A 72 -1.02 -6.86 11.14
CA GLU A 72 -1.07 -8.31 10.96
C GLU A 72 -2.38 -8.72 10.30
N PHE A 73 -2.38 -9.80 9.52
CA PHE A 73 -3.54 -10.26 8.78
C PHE A 73 -3.86 -11.73 9.01
N ASP A 74 -5.11 -12.04 9.34
CA ASP A 74 -5.64 -13.41 9.40
C ASP A 74 -6.16 -13.81 8.02
N THR A 75 -5.43 -14.65 7.29
CA THR A 75 -5.88 -15.10 5.97
C THR A 75 -7.06 -16.06 6.02
N ALA A 76 -7.19 -16.86 7.09
CA ALA A 76 -8.27 -17.84 7.22
C ALA A 76 -9.61 -17.13 7.46
N LYS A 77 -9.60 -16.06 8.27
CA LYS A 77 -10.80 -15.26 8.57
C LYS A 77 -10.99 -14.07 7.63
N ARG A 78 -9.94 -13.69 6.88
CA ARG A 78 -9.86 -12.45 6.08
C ARG A 78 -10.06 -11.21 6.94
N GLU A 79 -9.36 -11.16 8.07
CA GLU A 79 -9.52 -10.12 9.09
C GLU A 79 -8.20 -9.41 9.40
N TRP A 80 -8.29 -8.09 9.54
CA TRP A 80 -7.22 -7.27 10.11
C TRP A 80 -7.06 -7.62 11.59
N LYS A 81 -5.82 -7.78 12.06
CA LYS A 81 -5.50 -7.96 13.48
C LYS A 81 -4.95 -6.65 14.06
N GLU A 82 -3.88 -6.75 14.83
CA GLU A 82 -3.22 -5.62 15.47
C GLU A 82 -2.54 -4.71 14.45
N LYS A 83 -2.66 -3.39 14.65
CA LYS A 83 -1.89 -2.38 13.91
C LYS A 83 -0.45 -2.42 14.41
N VAL A 84 0.48 -2.82 13.55
CA VAL A 84 1.90 -2.90 13.88
C VAL A 84 2.65 -1.63 13.55
N ALA A 85 2.11 -0.78 12.65
CA ALA A 85 2.78 0.45 12.27
C ALA A 85 1.83 1.48 11.64
N GLU A 86 2.28 2.73 11.63
CA GLU A 86 1.61 3.83 10.93
C GLU A 86 2.62 4.92 10.57
N THR A 87 2.44 5.54 9.42
CA THR A 87 3.25 6.68 9.00
C THR A 87 2.42 7.60 8.09
N ILE A 88 2.80 8.88 8.05
CA ILE A 88 2.07 9.93 7.37
C ILE A 88 3.01 10.61 6.37
N VAL A 89 2.52 10.85 5.16
CA VAL A 89 3.21 11.63 4.14
C VAL A 89 2.30 12.72 3.63
N VAL A 90 2.84 13.92 3.41
CA VAL A 90 2.13 15.00 2.73
C VAL A 90 2.22 14.78 1.22
N ILE A 91 1.11 14.37 0.61
CA ILE A 91 0.99 14.21 -0.85
C ILE A 91 0.89 15.58 -1.52
N LYS A 92 1.67 15.74 -2.59
CA LYS A 92 1.72 16.97 -3.41
C LYS A 92 1.54 16.62 -4.87
N LYS A 93 0.98 17.54 -5.66
CA LYS A 93 0.79 17.35 -7.11
C LYS A 93 2.08 16.97 -7.83
N SER A 94 3.22 17.50 -7.37
CA SER A 94 4.54 17.18 -7.91
C SER A 94 4.98 15.73 -7.70
N MET A 95 4.25 14.92 -6.92
CA MET A 95 4.51 13.50 -6.68
C MET A 95 3.68 12.58 -7.59
N GLU A 96 2.79 13.13 -8.43
CA GLU A 96 2.06 12.34 -9.41
C GLU A 96 3.02 11.54 -10.29
N LYS A 97 2.61 10.30 -10.60
CA LYS A 97 3.34 9.36 -11.46
C LYS A 97 4.76 9.07 -10.98
N GLN A 98 4.98 9.17 -9.67
CA GLN A 98 6.23 8.81 -8.99
C GLN A 98 5.93 7.87 -7.84
N TRP A 99 6.87 6.99 -7.51
CA TRP A 99 6.75 6.13 -6.35
C TRP A 99 6.80 6.97 -5.06
N LEU A 100 5.70 6.94 -4.31
CA LEU A 100 5.54 7.60 -3.03
C LEU A 100 5.86 6.59 -1.92
N SER A 101 6.97 6.81 -1.22
CA SER A 101 7.43 5.93 -0.13
C SER A 101 6.89 6.38 1.23
N PHE A 102 6.28 5.44 1.95
CA PHE A 102 5.89 5.58 3.34
C PHE A 102 6.96 4.89 4.19
N GLU A 103 7.88 5.67 4.76
CA GLU A 103 8.96 5.16 5.60
C GLU A 103 8.41 4.74 6.97
N LEU A 104 8.78 3.53 7.40
CA LEU A 104 8.32 2.84 8.58
C LEU A 104 9.51 2.57 9.50
N LYS A 105 9.33 2.81 10.80
CA LYS A 105 10.37 2.62 11.82
C LYS A 105 9.99 1.45 12.72
N ASP A 106 10.97 0.61 13.00
CA ASP A 106 10.89 -0.48 13.99
C ASP A 106 9.78 -1.52 13.74
N VAL A 107 9.43 -1.76 12.47
CA VAL A 107 8.39 -2.73 12.07
C VAL A 107 9.03 -4.07 11.73
N LYS A 108 9.01 -5.01 12.68
CA LYS A 108 9.52 -6.36 12.44
C LYS A 108 8.47 -7.22 11.75
N LEU A 109 8.88 -7.91 10.69
CA LEU A 109 8.10 -8.92 10.01
C LEU A 109 8.70 -10.29 10.24
N ASP A 110 7.85 -11.26 10.55
CA ASP A 110 8.19 -12.68 10.51
C ASP A 110 8.02 -13.28 9.12
N SER A 111 8.98 -14.09 8.69
CA SER A 111 8.93 -14.84 7.43
C SER A 111 7.66 -15.67 7.30
N ASN A 112 7.07 -15.68 6.11
CA ASN A 112 5.84 -16.39 5.74
C ASN A 112 4.57 -15.94 6.47
N LYS A 113 4.65 -14.96 7.39
CA LYS A 113 3.47 -14.35 8.01
C LYS A 113 2.81 -13.36 7.04
N GLN A 114 1.50 -13.20 7.21
CA GLN A 114 0.65 -12.36 6.37
C GLN A 114 0.35 -11.04 7.08
N TYR A 115 0.48 -9.97 6.31
CA TYR A 115 0.27 -8.60 6.74
C TYR A 115 -0.67 -7.91 5.76
N ALA A 116 -1.14 -6.73 6.13
CA ALA A 116 -1.88 -5.88 5.24
C ALA A 116 -1.55 -4.42 5.51
N PHE A 117 -1.55 -3.60 4.47
CA PHE A 117 -1.49 -2.15 4.63
C PHE A 117 -2.78 -1.50 4.16
N LYS A 118 -3.11 -0.37 4.76
CA LYS A 118 -4.25 0.49 4.44
C LYS A 118 -3.77 1.91 4.23
N VAL A 119 -4.23 2.54 3.16
CA VAL A 119 -4.00 3.94 2.82
C VAL A 119 -5.30 4.72 3.00
N THR A 120 -5.18 5.86 3.67
CA THR A 120 -6.26 6.84 3.89
C THR A 120 -5.73 8.24 3.62
N CYS A 121 -6.62 9.19 3.32
CA CYS A 121 -6.25 10.61 3.23
C CYS A 121 -7.08 11.41 4.24
N ALA A 122 -6.48 12.46 4.80
CA ALA A 122 -7.13 13.34 5.75
C ALA A 122 -7.84 14.52 5.03
N LYS A 123 -8.98 14.94 5.58
CA LYS A 123 -9.74 16.11 5.10
C LYS A 123 -10.05 15.98 3.61
N GLU A 124 -9.76 17.02 2.83
CA GLU A 124 -10.04 17.11 1.39
C GLU A 124 -8.92 16.48 0.53
N ALA A 125 -7.91 15.85 1.11
CA ALA A 125 -6.84 15.23 0.34
C ALA A 125 -7.37 14.00 -0.42
N MET A 126 -6.96 13.89 -1.69
CA MET A 126 -7.48 12.85 -2.58
C MET A 126 -6.49 12.50 -3.68
N MET A 127 -6.29 11.20 -3.89
CA MET A 127 -5.44 10.65 -4.95
C MET A 127 -6.03 9.38 -5.56
N ALA A 128 -5.72 9.14 -6.83
CA ALA A 128 -5.86 7.85 -7.48
C ALA A 128 -4.54 7.09 -7.33
N ILE A 129 -4.58 5.90 -6.75
CA ILE A 129 -3.40 5.01 -6.64
C ILE A 129 -3.50 3.92 -7.70
N ALA A 130 -2.38 3.58 -8.32
CA ALA A 130 -2.38 2.62 -9.41
C ALA A 130 -2.68 1.19 -8.94
N GLU A 131 -3.39 0.48 -9.79
CA GLU A 131 -3.69 -0.94 -9.76
C GLU A 131 -3.04 -1.62 -10.96
N SER A 132 -2.82 -2.93 -10.85
CA SER A 132 -2.37 -3.77 -11.96
C SER A 132 -3.34 -3.72 -13.14
N HIS A 133 -2.80 -3.88 -14.36
CA HIS A 133 -3.60 -3.92 -15.58
C HIS A 133 -4.54 -5.15 -15.58
N TRP A 134 -5.81 -5.00 -15.99
CA TRP A 134 -6.83 -6.06 -15.93
C TRP A 134 -6.50 -7.35 -16.71
N LYS A 135 -5.65 -7.25 -17.74
CA LYS A 135 -5.15 -8.40 -18.53
C LYS A 135 -4.17 -9.26 -17.74
N GLU A 136 -3.45 -8.65 -16.81
CA GLU A 136 -2.40 -9.27 -15.99
C GLU A 136 -3.02 -9.62 -14.64
N LYS A 137 -3.70 -10.77 -14.60
CA LYS A 137 -4.39 -11.22 -13.39
C LYS A 137 -3.38 -11.81 -12.41
N ASN A 138 -3.56 -11.46 -11.13
CA ASN A 138 -2.89 -12.15 -10.02
C ASN A 138 -1.35 -11.99 -10.09
N LEU A 139 -0.88 -10.77 -10.35
CA LEU A 139 0.54 -10.45 -10.41
C LEU A 139 1.20 -10.64 -9.05
N TYR A 140 0.45 -10.47 -7.96
CA TYR A 140 0.90 -10.77 -6.62
C TYR A 140 0.02 -11.84 -5.95
N LYS A 141 0.30 -13.11 -6.27
CA LYS A 141 -0.48 -14.30 -5.86
C LYS A 141 -0.65 -14.51 -4.36
N GLU A 142 0.19 -13.87 -3.56
CA GLU A 142 0.25 -14.02 -2.11
C GLU A 142 -0.61 -13.00 -1.37
N GLY A 143 -1.32 -12.15 -2.12
CA GLY A 143 -2.12 -11.07 -1.58
C GLY A 143 -3.50 -10.94 -2.21
N ALA A 144 -4.25 -10.01 -1.67
CA ALA A 144 -5.49 -9.52 -2.22
C ALA A 144 -5.57 -8.01 -2.00
N GLN A 145 -6.03 -7.28 -3.01
CA GLN A 145 -6.39 -5.89 -2.82
C GLN A 145 -7.54 -5.81 -1.82
N TRP A 146 -7.51 -4.76 -1.00
CA TRP A 146 -8.62 -4.38 -0.14
C TRP A 146 -9.10 -2.98 -0.49
N THR A 147 -10.41 -2.79 -0.49
CA THR A 147 -11.01 -1.47 -0.62
C THR A 147 -12.10 -1.27 0.42
N GLY A 148 -12.24 -0.05 0.91
CA GLY A 148 -13.24 0.29 1.91
C GLY A 148 -13.74 1.72 1.75
N SER A 149 -14.72 2.08 2.57
CA SER A 149 -15.24 3.44 2.62
C SER A 149 -15.74 3.81 4.01
N SER A 150 -16.08 5.08 4.24
CA SER A 150 -16.76 5.50 5.47
C SER A 150 -18.09 4.76 5.70
N GLU A 151 -18.79 4.35 4.63
CA GLU A 151 -20.02 3.56 4.68
C GLU A 151 -19.78 2.06 4.91
N ASN A 152 -18.65 1.52 4.43
CA ASN A 152 -18.23 0.15 4.65
C ASN A 152 -16.78 0.10 5.16
N PRO A 153 -16.54 0.39 6.44
CA PRO A 153 -15.19 0.47 6.99
C PRO A 153 -14.51 -0.90 7.08
N LYS A 154 -15.28 -2.00 7.10
CA LYS A 154 -14.74 -3.37 7.00
C LYS A 154 -14.19 -3.66 5.60
N GLY A 155 -14.74 -2.99 4.59
CA GLY A 155 -14.31 -3.09 3.21
C GLY A 155 -14.54 -4.47 2.59
N LEU A 156 -13.88 -4.71 1.47
CA LEU A 156 -13.93 -5.93 0.68
C LEU A 156 -12.53 -6.29 0.20
N PHE A 157 -12.25 -7.58 0.16
CA PHE A 157 -11.00 -8.12 -0.37
C PHE A 157 -11.25 -8.72 -1.76
N HIS A 158 -10.47 -8.27 -2.74
CA HIS A 158 -10.60 -8.62 -4.14
C HIS A 158 -9.42 -9.50 -4.56
N GLN A 159 -9.72 -10.71 -5.03
CA GLN A 159 -8.71 -11.57 -5.64
C GLN A 159 -8.53 -11.20 -7.11
N ASN A 160 -7.31 -11.36 -7.64
CA ASN A 160 -6.91 -11.02 -9.01
C ASN A 160 -6.83 -9.52 -9.33
N PHE A 161 -7.05 -8.66 -8.33
CA PHE A 161 -6.72 -7.25 -8.39
C PHE A 161 -5.61 -6.99 -7.39
N ASP A 162 -4.60 -6.24 -7.81
CA ASP A 162 -3.45 -5.91 -7.01
C ASP A 162 -3.18 -4.42 -7.11
N LEU A 163 -2.94 -3.75 -5.99
CA LEU A 163 -2.34 -2.43 -6.02
C LEU A 163 -0.93 -2.52 -6.59
N SER A 164 -0.47 -1.47 -7.27
CA SER A 164 0.95 -1.31 -7.59
C SER A 164 1.68 -0.83 -6.35
N PHE A 165 2.44 -1.73 -5.71
CA PHE A 165 3.16 -1.45 -4.47
C PHE A 165 4.55 -2.11 -4.43
N ILE A 166 5.42 -1.55 -3.61
CA ILE A 166 6.74 -2.11 -3.28
C ILE A 166 6.90 -2.06 -1.76
N ALA A 167 7.01 -3.21 -1.10
CA ALA A 167 7.45 -3.27 0.30
C ALA A 167 8.94 -3.56 0.33
N ALA A 168 9.73 -2.75 1.04
CA ALA A 168 11.16 -2.93 1.22
C ALA A 168 11.45 -3.48 2.62
N ILE A 169 12.07 -4.66 2.68
CA ILE A 169 12.37 -5.39 3.91
C ILE A 169 13.89 -5.51 4.04
N GLU A 170 14.46 -4.92 5.09
CA GLU A 170 15.86 -5.13 5.44
C GLU A 170 16.00 -6.45 6.20
N ASN A 171 16.86 -7.33 5.69
CA ASN A 171 17.12 -8.62 6.28
C ASN A 171 17.99 -8.44 7.54
N ASN A 172 17.59 -9.12 8.61
CA ASN A 172 18.40 -9.29 9.82
C ASN A 172 19.39 -10.45 9.68
#